data_AF-A0A9E7NCQ3-F1
#
_entry.id   AF-A0A9E7NCQ3-F1
#
_cell.length_a   1.000
_cell.length_b   1.000
_cell.length_c   1.000
_cell.angle_alpha   90.00
_cell.angle_beta   90.00
_cell.angle_gamma   90.00
#
_symmetry.space_group_name_H-M   'P 1'
#
loop_
_entity.id
_entity.type
_entity.pdbx_description
1 polymer ?
#
loop_
_entity_poly.entity_id
_entity_poly.type
_entity_poly.pdbx_seq_one_letter_code
_entity_poly.pdbx_strand_id
1 'polypeptide(L)'
;MEPSIPESIEAPSNVLLVHETNQPVDACHDLCQSCSEVAELRVSFAGAQTDCRPTASDGPAKLGIISVGDVLRAAEATTGPDYSAPFVVDAIDDPTDLSALGVTISEFCEQWCEQYHVRICFHSLDMLLRYAPPKQVFHFVYVLTERLSSVDAIAHFHLDPTAHEDRIVATFGSIFDEVVVDESVQDDLPEATDEDVAALLSNWDNDDADEEDDDEYETWPTVNPADFDEATDDDVARVLEN
;
A
#
# COMPACT_ATOMS: atom_id res chain seq x y z
N MET A 1 0.38 -26.04 -11.36
CA MET A 1 -0.10 -25.33 -12.55
C MET A 1 0.03 -23.87 -12.18
N GLU A 2 0.63 -23.06 -13.04
CA GLU A 2 0.79 -21.62 -12.78
C GLU A 2 -0.59 -20.94 -12.72
N PRO A 3 -0.82 -20.02 -11.77
CA PRO A 3 -2.02 -19.20 -11.77
C PRO A 3 -2.04 -18.38 -13.06
N SER A 4 -3.00 -18.66 -13.94
CA SER A 4 -3.10 -18.05 -15.26
C SER A 4 -3.80 -16.71 -15.15
N ILE A 5 -3.03 -15.62 -15.21
CA ILE A 5 -3.53 -14.24 -15.29
C ILE A 5 -4.07 -13.99 -16.71
N PRO A 6 -5.30 -13.47 -16.90
CA PRO A 6 -5.87 -13.29 -18.23
C PRO A 6 -5.15 -12.19 -19.04
N GLU A 7 -4.85 -12.52 -20.30
CA GLU A 7 -3.92 -11.81 -21.20
C GLU A 7 -4.42 -10.46 -21.76
N SER A 8 -5.50 -9.88 -21.23
CA SER A 8 -5.92 -8.52 -21.63
C SER A 8 -6.92 -7.95 -20.64
N ILE A 9 -6.42 -7.18 -19.69
CA ILE A 9 -7.19 -6.28 -18.84
C ILE A 9 -6.61 -4.89 -19.12
N GLU A 10 -7.46 -3.86 -19.32
CA GLU A 10 -6.99 -2.47 -19.15
C GLU A 10 -6.36 -2.42 -17.76
N ALA A 11 -5.02 -2.36 -17.68
CA ALA A 11 -4.28 -2.92 -16.56
C ALA A 11 -4.85 -2.46 -15.20
N PRO A 12 -5.31 -3.37 -14.33
CA PRO A 12 -5.79 -2.99 -13.02
C PRO A 12 -4.65 -2.29 -12.27
N SER A 13 -4.94 -1.13 -11.70
CA SER A 13 -3.96 -0.39 -10.91
C SER A 13 -3.67 -1.12 -9.59
N ASN A 14 -4.61 -1.90 -9.06
CA ASN A 14 -4.43 -2.58 -7.78
C ASN A 14 -4.96 -4.03 -7.82
N VAL A 15 -4.08 -4.99 -7.53
CA VAL A 15 -4.39 -6.44 -7.53
C VAL A 15 -4.21 -7.03 -6.13
N LEU A 16 -5.14 -7.85 -5.67
CA LEU A 16 -4.97 -8.68 -4.46
C LEU A 16 -4.61 -10.11 -4.83
N LEU A 17 -3.51 -10.60 -4.31
CA LEU A 17 -3.05 -11.98 -4.39
C LEU A 17 -3.41 -12.71 -3.10
N VAL A 18 -4.37 -13.62 -3.19
CA VAL A 18 -4.82 -14.45 -2.07
C VAL A 18 -4.19 -15.84 -2.19
N HIS A 19 -3.22 -16.11 -1.32
CA HIS A 19 -2.46 -17.37 -1.33
C HIS A 19 -1.87 -17.69 0.04
N GLU A 20 -1.60 -18.96 0.32
CA GLU A 20 -0.91 -19.34 1.56
C GLU A 20 0.53 -18.79 1.57
N THR A 21 0.94 -18.15 2.67
CA THR A 21 2.24 -17.44 2.81
C THR A 21 3.48 -18.34 2.67
N ASN A 22 3.32 -19.66 2.70
CA ASN A 22 4.43 -20.62 2.63
C ASN A 22 4.75 -21.09 1.19
N GLN A 23 4.06 -20.57 0.18
CA GLN A 23 4.34 -20.82 -1.23
C GLN A 23 5.04 -19.58 -1.82
N PRO A 24 6.27 -19.71 -2.37
CA PRO A 24 6.85 -18.62 -3.13
C PRO A 24 5.99 -18.41 -4.36
N VAL A 25 5.32 -17.26 -4.43
CA VAL A 25 4.48 -16.92 -5.58
C VAL A 25 5.42 -16.50 -6.71
N ASP A 26 5.68 -17.42 -7.65
CA ASP A 26 6.23 -17.09 -8.96
C ASP A 26 5.38 -16.01 -9.66
N ALA A 27 4.11 -15.86 -9.28
CA ALA A 27 3.20 -14.81 -9.72
C ALA A 27 3.72 -13.38 -9.45
N CYS A 28 4.43 -13.12 -8.34
CA CYS A 28 5.10 -11.83 -8.12
C CYS A 28 6.09 -11.54 -9.24
N HIS A 29 6.88 -12.56 -9.59
CA HIS A 29 7.94 -12.45 -10.57
C HIS A 29 7.37 -12.29 -11.97
N ASP A 30 6.33 -13.05 -12.32
CA ASP A 30 5.65 -12.97 -13.62
C ASP A 30 4.90 -11.66 -13.81
N LEU A 31 4.27 -11.14 -12.75
CA LEU A 31 3.78 -9.77 -12.75
C LEU A 31 4.97 -8.81 -13.00
N CYS A 32 6.10 -8.95 -12.31
CA CYS A 32 7.25 -8.03 -12.32
C CYS A 32 8.09 -8.00 -13.62
N GLN A 33 8.03 -9.02 -14.48
CA GLN A 33 8.97 -9.19 -15.61
C GLN A 33 8.73 -8.29 -16.84
N SER A 34 7.64 -7.54 -16.92
CA SER A 34 7.19 -7.03 -18.23
C SER A 34 7.77 -5.71 -18.75
N CYS A 35 8.60 -4.93 -18.01
CA CYS A 35 9.10 -3.64 -18.52
C CYS A 35 10.46 -3.19 -17.96
N SER A 36 11.40 -2.80 -18.84
CA SER A 36 12.73 -2.28 -18.50
C SER A 36 12.76 -0.82 -18.01
N GLU A 37 11.63 -0.10 -18.08
CA GLU A 37 11.47 1.30 -17.65
C GLU A 37 10.60 1.41 -16.38
N VAL A 38 10.67 0.39 -15.53
CA VAL A 38 9.90 0.30 -14.28
C VAL A 38 10.78 0.68 -13.09
N ALA A 39 10.18 1.42 -12.16
CA ALA A 39 10.68 1.56 -10.80
C ALA A 39 9.85 0.64 -9.89
N GLU A 40 10.51 -0.30 -9.22
CA GLU A 40 9.85 -1.25 -8.33
C GLU A 40 10.05 -0.82 -6.88
N LEU A 41 8.97 -0.74 -6.11
CA LEU A 41 8.97 -0.50 -4.68
C LEU A 41 8.46 -1.77 -3.98
N ARG A 42 9.23 -2.27 -3.03
CA ARG A 42 8.86 -3.43 -2.20
C ARG A 42 8.65 -3.00 -0.77
N VAL A 43 7.47 -3.30 -0.23
CA VAL A 43 7.16 -3.12 1.19
C VAL A 43 7.28 -4.47 1.88
N SER A 44 8.14 -4.54 2.89
CA SER A 44 8.43 -5.77 3.64
C SER A 44 8.42 -5.50 5.14
N PHE A 45 8.13 -6.52 5.93
CA PHE A 45 8.06 -6.43 7.39
C PHE A 45 9.20 -7.22 8.03
N ALA A 46 9.67 -6.77 9.18
CA ALA A 46 10.68 -7.48 9.95
C ALA A 46 10.25 -8.94 10.23
N GLY A 47 11.13 -9.88 9.90
CA GLY A 47 10.88 -11.32 10.06
C GLY A 47 10.21 -11.99 8.86
N ALA A 48 9.68 -11.23 7.89
CA ALA A 48 9.38 -11.76 6.57
C ALA A 48 10.69 -11.85 5.77
N GLN A 49 11.19 -13.08 5.54
CA GLN A 49 12.36 -13.28 4.69
C GLN A 49 11.96 -13.05 3.23
N THR A 50 12.06 -11.81 2.76
CA THR A 50 12.09 -11.53 1.33
C THR A 50 13.54 -11.56 0.86
N ASP A 51 14.05 -12.74 0.50
CA ASP A 51 15.27 -12.89 -0.32
C ASP A 51 15.00 -12.43 -1.75
N CYS A 52 14.62 -11.17 -1.90
CA CYS A 52 14.28 -10.57 -3.18
C CYS A 52 15.31 -9.49 -3.48
N ARG A 53 16.59 -9.88 -3.55
CA ARG A 53 17.58 -9.05 -4.27
C ARG A 53 17.46 -9.43 -5.75
N PRO A 54 17.14 -8.50 -6.66
CA PRO A 54 17.13 -8.82 -8.08
C PRO A 54 18.50 -9.36 -8.48
N THR A 55 18.51 -10.47 -9.20
CA THR A 55 19.74 -10.94 -9.82
C THR A 55 20.08 -9.97 -10.94
N ALA A 56 21.34 -9.51 -10.97
CA ALA A 56 21.77 -8.26 -11.59
C ALA A 56 21.69 -8.16 -13.14
N SER A 57 20.90 -9.00 -13.81
CA SER A 57 20.83 -9.07 -15.28
C SER A 57 19.49 -8.66 -15.89
N ASP A 58 18.40 -8.62 -15.12
CA ASP A 58 17.04 -8.41 -15.66
C ASP A 58 16.11 -7.79 -14.61
N GLY A 59 16.62 -6.76 -13.91
CA GLY A 59 15.89 -6.08 -12.82
C GLY A 59 15.29 -4.74 -13.27
N PRO A 60 14.44 -4.14 -12.41
CA PRO A 60 13.86 -2.83 -12.67
C PRO A 60 14.95 -1.75 -12.78
N ALA A 61 14.65 -0.64 -13.45
CA ALA A 61 15.56 0.49 -13.59
C ALA A 61 15.89 1.14 -12.23
N LYS A 62 14.93 1.12 -11.31
CA LYS A 62 15.10 1.50 -9.91
C LYS A 62 14.45 0.46 -9.00
N LEU A 63 15.07 0.21 -7.85
CA LEU A 63 14.52 -0.63 -6.80
C LEU A 63 14.49 0.10 -5.46
N GLY A 64 13.33 0.15 -4.84
CA GLY A 64 13.09 0.64 -3.49
C GLY A 64 12.71 -0.50 -2.56
N ILE A 65 13.21 -0.48 -1.34
CA ILE A 65 12.78 -1.38 -0.28
C ILE A 65 12.40 -0.55 0.93
N ILE A 66 11.16 -0.68 1.38
CA ILE A 66 10.68 -0.17 2.67
C ILE A 66 10.65 -1.36 3.64
N SER A 67 11.43 -1.26 4.72
CA SER A 67 11.45 -2.26 5.79
C SER A 67 10.67 -1.73 7.00
N VAL A 68 9.56 -2.37 7.33
CA VAL A 68 8.68 -1.94 8.43
C VAL A 68 8.92 -2.80 9.67
N GLY A 69 9.11 -2.16 10.83
CA GLY A 69 9.43 -2.82 12.11
C GLY A 69 10.87 -3.29 12.24
N ASP A 70 11.77 -2.93 11.30
CA ASP A 70 13.20 -3.28 11.36
C ASP A 70 14.01 -2.14 11.99
N VAL A 71 14.08 -2.15 13.32
CA VAL A 71 14.78 -1.14 14.14
C VAL A 71 16.26 -1.01 13.78
N LEU A 72 16.91 -2.10 13.36
CA LEU A 72 18.32 -2.05 12.96
C LEU A 72 18.48 -1.28 11.65
N ARG A 73 17.61 -1.55 10.67
CA ARG A 73 17.62 -0.80 9.40
C ARG A 73 17.19 0.65 9.54
N ALA A 74 16.18 0.93 10.35
CA ALA A 74 15.76 2.31 10.63
C ALA A 74 16.89 3.13 11.26
N ALA A 75 17.66 2.53 12.17
CA ALA A 75 18.84 3.17 12.74
C ALA A 75 19.98 3.43 11.73
N GLU A 76 20.05 2.69 10.63
CA GLU A 76 21.01 2.92 9.54
C GLU A 76 20.56 4.02 8.58
N ALA A 77 19.24 4.25 8.44
CA ALA A 77 18.60 5.26 7.57
C ALA A 77 18.70 6.71 8.09
N THR A 78 19.73 7.04 8.88
CA THR A 78 19.91 8.38 9.49
C THR A 78 20.18 9.51 8.50
N THR A 79 20.57 9.16 7.27
CA THR A 79 20.59 10.08 6.13
C THR A 79 19.42 9.63 5.26
N GLY A 80 18.42 10.49 5.09
CA GLY A 80 17.19 10.14 4.36
C GLY A 80 17.45 9.53 2.97
N PRO A 81 16.47 8.82 2.40
CA PRO A 81 16.63 8.03 1.20
C PRO A 81 17.10 8.87 -0.01
N ASP A 82 18.13 8.37 -0.71
CA ASP A 82 18.56 8.94 -1.99
C ASP A 82 17.74 8.34 -3.13
N TYR A 83 16.59 8.95 -3.44
CA TYR A 83 15.70 8.51 -4.51
C TYR A 83 16.31 8.55 -5.91
N SER A 84 17.47 9.19 -6.09
CA SER A 84 18.19 9.23 -7.36
C SER A 84 19.01 7.97 -7.63
N ALA A 85 19.37 7.23 -6.57
CA ALA A 85 20.13 5.99 -6.69
C ALA A 85 19.30 4.88 -7.39
N PRO A 86 19.96 3.93 -8.08
CA PRO A 86 19.28 2.77 -8.66
C PRO A 86 18.74 1.80 -7.59
N PHE A 87 19.25 1.89 -6.37
CA PHE A 87 18.82 1.09 -5.23
C PHE A 87 18.68 1.98 -4.00
N VAL A 88 17.48 2.00 -3.44
CA VAL A 88 17.10 2.86 -2.31
C VAL A 88 16.49 1.97 -1.24
N VAL A 89 16.92 2.17 0.01
CA VAL A 89 16.35 1.46 1.15
C VAL A 89 15.89 2.49 2.15
N ASP A 90 14.69 2.31 2.65
CA ASP A 90 14.11 3.08 3.73
C ASP A 90 13.52 2.13 4.78
N ALA A 91 13.29 2.63 5.98
CA ALA A 91 12.77 1.83 7.07
C ALA A 91 11.88 2.65 8.01
N ILE A 92 10.84 1.99 8.50
CA ILE A 92 9.86 2.53 9.44
C ILE A 92 9.99 1.73 10.73
N ASP A 93 10.27 2.40 11.84
CA ASP A 93 10.49 1.77 13.14
C ASP A 93 9.24 1.09 13.69
N ASP A 94 8.10 1.77 13.61
CA ASP A 94 6.83 1.32 14.19
C ASP A 94 5.93 0.67 13.13
N PRO A 95 5.67 -0.65 13.21
CA PRO A 95 4.79 -1.32 12.26
C PRO A 95 3.30 -0.94 12.39
N THR A 96 2.93 -0.18 13.42
CA THR A 96 1.58 0.37 13.58
C THR A 96 1.43 1.76 12.95
N ASP A 97 2.52 2.40 12.54
CA ASP A 97 2.50 3.73 11.93
C ASP A 97 2.15 3.65 10.43
N LEU A 98 0.87 3.39 10.15
CA LEU A 98 0.31 3.36 8.80
C LEU A 98 0.46 4.71 8.08
N SER A 99 0.51 5.81 8.84
CA SER A 99 0.69 7.15 8.28
C SER A 99 2.10 7.32 7.73
N ALA A 100 3.13 6.97 8.51
CA ALA A 100 4.51 6.97 8.04
C ALA A 100 4.67 6.06 6.82
N LEU A 101 4.07 4.87 6.83
CA LEU A 101 4.11 3.97 5.68
C LEU A 101 3.48 4.56 4.43
N GLY A 102 2.30 5.17 4.55
CA GLY A 102 1.63 5.83 3.44
C GLY A 102 2.44 7.01 2.88
N VAL A 103 3.02 7.83 3.76
CA VAL A 103 3.88 8.95 3.37
C VAL A 103 5.11 8.45 2.62
N THR A 104 5.86 7.49 3.17
CA THR A 104 7.06 6.95 2.53
C THR A 104 6.75 6.36 1.15
N ILE A 105 5.69 5.55 1.01
CA ILE A 105 5.28 5.00 -0.30
C ILE A 105 4.98 6.14 -1.29
N SER A 106 4.34 7.19 -0.81
CA SER A 106 3.97 8.32 -1.65
C SER A 106 5.17 9.14 -2.11
N GLU A 107 6.15 9.37 -1.23
CA GLU A 107 7.41 10.04 -1.60
C GLU A 107 8.14 9.25 -2.68
N PHE A 108 8.20 7.91 -2.56
CA PHE A 108 8.74 7.06 -3.63
C PHE A 108 8.00 7.25 -4.95
N CYS A 109 6.66 7.28 -4.93
CA CYS A 109 5.85 7.48 -6.12
C CYS A 109 6.12 8.86 -6.75
N GLU A 110 6.08 9.93 -5.94
CA GLU A 110 6.30 11.31 -6.38
C GLU A 110 7.68 11.50 -7.04
N GLN A 111 8.72 10.85 -6.51
CA GLN A 111 10.07 10.96 -7.04
C GLN A 111 10.31 10.16 -8.33
N TRP A 112 9.47 9.15 -8.60
CA TRP A 112 9.70 8.20 -9.69
C TRP A 112 8.68 8.28 -10.81
N CYS A 113 7.44 8.67 -10.56
CA CYS A 113 6.34 8.64 -11.53
C CYS A 113 6.58 9.56 -12.75
N GLU A 114 7.41 10.59 -12.62
CA GLU A 114 7.77 11.47 -13.75
C GLU A 114 8.63 10.76 -14.82
N GLN A 115 9.41 9.74 -14.42
CA GLN A 115 10.45 9.14 -15.26
C GLN A 115 10.26 7.63 -15.47
N TYR A 116 9.47 6.98 -14.62
CA TYR A 116 9.32 5.54 -14.59
C TYR A 116 7.86 5.16 -14.32
N HIS A 117 7.46 4.01 -14.84
CA HIS A 117 6.21 3.39 -14.40
C HIS A 117 6.45 2.77 -13.02
N VAL A 118 5.73 3.27 -12.01
CA VAL A 118 5.91 2.85 -10.62
C VAL A 118 5.12 1.58 -10.37
N ARG A 119 5.79 0.60 -9.78
CA ARG A 119 5.20 -0.69 -9.44
C ARG A 119 5.47 -1.03 -7.99
N ILE A 120 4.43 -1.45 -7.28
CA ILE A 120 4.50 -1.69 -5.84
C ILE A 120 4.16 -3.14 -5.54
N CYS A 121 5.02 -3.80 -4.78
CA CYS A 121 4.80 -5.11 -4.19
C CYS A 121 4.62 -4.92 -2.68
N PHE A 122 3.41 -5.15 -2.18
CA PHE A 122 3.13 -5.14 -0.75
C PHE A 122 3.12 -6.57 -0.22
N HIS A 123 4.23 -6.99 0.39
CA HIS A 123 4.55 -8.40 0.56
C HIS A 123 3.57 -9.21 1.41
N SER A 124 2.91 -8.61 2.40
CA SER A 124 1.87 -9.29 3.20
C SER A 124 1.07 -8.27 3.99
N LEU A 125 -0.25 -8.23 3.75
CA LEU A 125 -1.21 -7.51 4.55
C LEU A 125 -1.43 -8.18 5.92
N ASP A 126 -1.16 -9.48 6.04
CA ASP A 126 -1.27 -10.23 7.29
C ASP A 126 -0.37 -9.64 8.39
N MET A 127 0.79 -9.11 7.99
CA MET A 127 1.68 -8.41 8.91
C MET A 127 1.07 -7.11 9.41
N LEU A 128 0.40 -6.31 8.57
CA LEU A 128 -0.33 -5.13 9.05
C LEU A 128 -1.48 -5.53 9.97
N LEU A 129 -2.26 -6.55 9.58
CA LEU A 129 -3.39 -7.05 10.36
C LEU A 129 -2.98 -7.69 11.70
N ARG A 130 -1.70 -8.06 11.84
CA ARG A 130 -1.11 -8.52 13.11
C ARG A 130 -0.83 -7.37 14.08
N TYR A 131 -0.46 -6.20 13.57
CA TYR A 131 -0.04 -5.06 14.39
C TYR A 131 -1.14 -4.00 14.58
N ALA A 132 -2.06 -3.87 13.62
CA ALA A 132 -3.13 -2.87 13.64
C ALA A 132 -4.52 -3.53 13.46
N PRO A 133 -5.60 -2.92 13.99
CA PRO A 133 -6.95 -3.44 13.83
C PRO A 133 -7.38 -3.52 12.36
N PRO A 134 -8.16 -4.55 11.95
CA PRO A 134 -8.58 -4.72 10.54
C PRO A 134 -9.24 -3.48 9.92
N LYS A 135 -10.05 -2.74 10.69
CA LYS A 135 -10.66 -1.49 10.23
C LYS A 135 -9.61 -0.45 9.80
N GLN A 136 -8.56 -0.24 10.60
CA GLN A 136 -7.51 0.74 10.30
C GLN A 136 -6.68 0.32 9.08
N VAL A 137 -6.33 -0.96 8.99
CA VAL A 137 -5.59 -1.52 7.85
C VAL A 137 -6.41 -1.40 6.57
N PHE A 138 -7.70 -1.72 6.61
CA PHE A 138 -8.58 -1.59 5.45
C PHE A 138 -8.65 -0.13 4.98
N HIS A 139 -8.87 0.82 5.89
CA HIS A 139 -8.92 2.24 5.54
C HIS A 139 -7.61 2.70 4.90
N PHE A 140 -6.48 2.34 5.50
CA PHE A 140 -5.16 2.63 4.94
C PHE A 140 -5.00 2.08 3.52
N VAL A 141 -5.32 0.79 3.30
CA VAL A 141 -5.18 0.16 1.98
C VAL A 141 -6.14 0.80 0.97
N TYR A 142 -7.38 1.08 1.36
CA TYR A 142 -8.35 1.76 0.49
C TYR A 142 -7.83 3.11 0.00
N VAL A 143 -7.44 4.00 0.93
CA VAL A 143 -6.88 5.33 0.60
C VAL A 143 -5.59 5.20 -0.23
N LEU A 144 -4.75 4.21 0.10
CA LEU A 144 -3.53 3.95 -0.64
C LEU A 144 -3.85 3.54 -2.09
N THR A 145 -4.77 2.60 -2.31
CA THR A 145 -5.16 2.16 -3.67
C THR A 145 -5.72 3.31 -4.51
N GLU A 146 -6.54 4.19 -3.94
CA GLU A 146 -7.03 5.40 -4.62
C GLU A 146 -5.87 6.34 -5.01
N ARG A 147 -4.91 6.56 -4.10
CA ARG A 147 -3.74 7.41 -4.37
C ARG A 147 -2.84 6.82 -5.45
N LEU A 148 -2.60 5.51 -5.43
CA LEU A 148 -1.77 4.83 -6.42
C LEU A 148 -2.40 4.87 -7.81
N SER A 149 -3.71 4.67 -7.89
CA SER A 149 -4.47 4.85 -9.12
C SER A 149 -4.37 6.27 -9.67
N SER A 150 -4.30 7.30 -8.81
CA SER A 150 -4.19 8.71 -9.25
C SER A 150 -2.85 9.05 -9.92
N VAL A 151 -1.81 8.23 -9.73
CA VAL A 151 -0.47 8.41 -10.31
C VAL A 151 -0.12 7.31 -11.32
N ASP A 152 -1.13 6.56 -11.80
CA ASP A 152 -0.98 5.43 -12.72
C ASP A 152 0.04 4.37 -12.23
N ALA A 153 0.17 4.22 -10.91
CA ALA A 153 1.02 3.19 -10.32
C ALA A 153 0.27 1.85 -10.26
N ILE A 154 1.00 0.75 -10.51
CA ILE A 154 0.45 -0.61 -10.41
C ILE A 154 0.93 -1.26 -9.12
N ALA A 155 0.00 -1.63 -8.25
CA ALA A 155 0.29 -2.28 -6.99
C ALA A 155 -0.33 -3.67 -6.91
N HIS A 156 0.38 -4.56 -6.23
CA HIS A 156 -0.16 -5.84 -5.83
C HIS A 156 0.08 -6.08 -4.35
N PHE A 157 -0.91 -6.68 -3.70
CA PHE A 157 -0.96 -6.91 -2.26
C PHE A 157 -1.16 -8.39 -2.01
N HIS A 158 -0.54 -8.91 -0.96
CA HIS A 158 -0.62 -10.32 -0.62
C HIS A 158 -1.40 -10.51 0.67
N LEU A 159 -2.26 -11.53 0.71
CA LEU A 159 -3.04 -11.88 1.89
C LEU A 159 -3.13 -13.41 2.00
N ASP A 160 -2.89 -13.94 3.19
CA ASP A 160 -3.08 -15.34 3.49
C ASP A 160 -4.52 -15.61 3.93
N PRO A 161 -5.32 -16.36 3.13
CA PRO A 161 -6.70 -16.62 3.47
C PRO A 161 -6.86 -17.48 4.74
N THR A 162 -5.81 -18.19 5.17
CA THR A 162 -5.84 -19.04 6.38
C THR A 162 -5.46 -18.29 7.65
N ALA A 163 -4.89 -17.10 7.54
CA ALA A 163 -4.46 -16.28 8.67
C ALA A 163 -5.60 -15.45 9.28
N HIS A 164 -6.69 -15.26 8.53
CA HIS A 164 -7.79 -14.35 8.87
C HIS A 164 -9.15 -15.02 8.66
N GLU A 165 -10.19 -14.50 9.31
CA GLU A 165 -11.56 -14.96 9.11
C GLU A 165 -12.05 -14.60 7.70
N ASP A 166 -12.86 -15.47 7.09
CA ASP A 166 -13.33 -15.31 5.70
C ASP A 166 -13.94 -13.94 5.40
N ARG A 167 -14.65 -13.36 6.38
CA ARG A 167 -15.24 -12.02 6.26
C ARG A 167 -14.18 -10.94 6.02
N ILE A 168 -13.03 -11.03 6.67
CA ILE A 168 -11.92 -10.07 6.49
C ILE A 168 -11.36 -10.22 5.06
N VAL A 169 -11.10 -11.45 4.63
CA VAL A 169 -10.58 -11.74 3.28
C VAL A 169 -11.52 -11.21 2.20
N ALA A 170 -12.82 -11.53 2.31
CA ALA A 170 -13.84 -11.08 1.37
C ALA A 170 -13.96 -9.54 1.34
N THR A 171 -13.89 -8.90 2.52
CA THR A 171 -13.90 -7.44 2.64
C THR A 171 -12.73 -6.84 1.89
N PHE A 172 -11.50 -7.29 2.15
CA PHE A 172 -10.31 -6.78 1.44
C PHE A 172 -10.42 -7.01 -0.07
N GLY A 173 -10.93 -8.16 -0.52
CA GLY A 173 -11.13 -8.41 -1.95
C GLY A 173 -12.02 -7.38 -2.66
N SER A 174 -12.94 -6.72 -1.96
CA SER A 174 -13.87 -5.75 -2.55
C SER A 174 -13.24 -4.42 -2.98
N ILE A 175 -12.05 -4.07 -2.47
CA ILE A 175 -11.39 -2.78 -2.77
C ILE A 175 -10.34 -2.87 -3.88
N PHE A 176 -10.06 -4.07 -4.37
CA PHE A 176 -9.10 -4.27 -5.45
C PHE A 176 -9.81 -4.42 -6.78
N ASP A 177 -9.15 -3.94 -7.83
CA ASP A 177 -9.65 -4.02 -9.20
C ASP A 177 -9.72 -5.50 -9.66
N GLU A 178 -8.80 -6.33 -9.15
CA GLU A 178 -8.74 -7.76 -9.42
C GLU A 178 -8.29 -8.54 -8.18
N VAL A 179 -8.89 -9.70 -7.95
CA VAL A 179 -8.48 -10.66 -6.93
C VAL A 179 -8.01 -11.94 -7.62
N VAL A 180 -6.73 -12.24 -7.48
CA VAL A 180 -6.09 -13.46 -7.98
C VAL A 180 -5.95 -14.43 -6.81
N VAL A 181 -6.54 -15.59 -6.97
CA VAL A 181 -6.70 -16.59 -5.92
C VAL A 181 -5.94 -17.83 -6.35
N ASP A 182 -5.10 -18.38 -5.49
CA ASP A 182 -4.43 -19.64 -5.81
C ASP A 182 -5.46 -20.77 -5.99
N GLU A 183 -5.26 -21.65 -6.97
CA GLU A 183 -6.22 -22.72 -7.32
C GLU A 183 -6.54 -23.63 -6.11
N SER A 184 -5.67 -23.67 -5.10
CA SER A 184 -5.90 -24.42 -3.85
C SER A 184 -6.94 -23.81 -2.90
N VAL A 185 -7.27 -22.53 -3.05
CA VAL A 185 -8.20 -21.76 -2.19
C VAL A 185 -9.45 -21.27 -2.94
N GLN A 186 -9.56 -21.57 -4.24
CA GLN A 186 -10.63 -21.08 -5.12
C GLN A 186 -12.05 -21.60 -4.81
N ASP A 187 -12.17 -22.73 -4.10
CA ASP A 187 -13.47 -23.30 -3.69
C ASP A 187 -14.00 -22.69 -2.36
N ASP A 188 -13.18 -21.95 -1.61
CA ASP A 188 -13.46 -21.53 -0.22
C ASP A 188 -13.59 -20.01 -0.02
N LEU A 189 -13.41 -19.18 -1.05
CA LEU A 189 -13.60 -17.73 -0.90
C LEU A 189 -15.09 -17.33 -0.92
N PRO A 190 -15.62 -16.65 0.12
CA PRO A 190 -16.96 -16.10 0.06
C PRO A 190 -17.01 -14.89 -0.86
N GLU A 191 -18.06 -14.80 -1.68
CA GLU A 191 -18.41 -13.54 -2.33
C GLU A 191 -18.79 -12.51 -1.25
N ALA A 192 -18.03 -11.42 -1.16
CA ALA A 192 -18.45 -10.26 -0.38
C ALA A 192 -19.71 -9.68 -1.04
N THR A 193 -20.79 -9.56 -0.28
CA THR A 193 -21.96 -8.84 -0.79
C THR A 193 -21.71 -7.34 -0.68
N ASP A 194 -22.31 -6.56 -1.58
CA ASP A 194 -22.33 -5.09 -1.48
C ASP A 194 -22.85 -4.62 -0.10
N GLU A 195 -23.68 -5.43 0.56
CA GLU A 195 -24.19 -5.20 1.92
C GLU A 195 -23.11 -5.40 2.99
N ASP A 196 -22.21 -6.39 2.86
CA ASP A 196 -21.11 -6.60 3.80
C ASP A 196 -20.07 -5.48 3.72
N VAL A 197 -19.76 -5.05 2.49
CA VAL A 197 -18.88 -3.91 2.23
C VAL A 197 -19.53 -2.65 2.77
N ALA A 198 -20.78 -2.37 2.39
CA ALA A 198 -21.52 -1.23 2.89
C ALA A 198 -21.69 -1.26 4.41
N ALA A 199 -21.88 -2.41 5.05
CA ALA A 199 -21.99 -2.52 6.51
C ALA A 199 -20.68 -2.19 7.22
N LEU A 200 -19.54 -2.58 6.66
CA LEU A 200 -18.24 -2.15 7.16
C LEU A 200 -18.05 -0.64 6.95
N LEU A 201 -18.35 -0.13 5.75
CA LEU A 201 -18.28 1.31 5.43
C LEU A 201 -19.24 2.16 6.29
N SER A 202 -20.45 1.67 6.58
CA SER A 202 -21.49 2.42 7.32
C SER A 202 -21.40 2.26 8.84
N ASN A 203 -20.63 1.29 9.33
CA ASN A 203 -20.14 1.30 10.71
C ASN A 203 -19.12 2.43 10.95
N TRP A 204 -18.70 3.18 9.92
CA TRP A 204 -17.72 4.26 10.04
C TRP A 204 -18.34 5.66 10.13
N ASP A 205 -19.63 5.84 9.82
CA ASP A 205 -20.34 7.11 10.12
C ASP A 205 -20.87 7.19 11.57
N ASN A 206 -20.83 6.09 12.32
CA ASN A 206 -21.50 5.98 13.64
C ASN A 206 -20.56 5.83 14.85
N ASP A 207 -19.26 5.59 14.65
CA ASP A 207 -18.28 5.46 15.77
C ASP A 207 -17.69 6.83 16.23
N ASP A 208 -18.02 7.95 15.57
CA ASP A 208 -17.69 9.31 16.05
C ASP A 208 -18.77 9.91 16.99
N ALA A 209 -19.86 9.17 17.26
CA ALA A 209 -21.03 9.73 17.95
C ALA A 209 -21.33 9.16 19.35
N ASP A 210 -20.76 8.04 19.78
CA ASP A 210 -21.15 7.41 21.06
C ASP A 210 -20.00 6.67 21.77
N GLU A 211 -18.95 7.39 22.17
CA GLU A 211 -18.17 7.05 23.37
C GLU A 211 -17.59 8.34 23.97
N GLU A 212 -18.21 8.84 25.05
CA GLU A 212 -17.60 9.81 25.97
C GLU A 212 -16.42 9.12 26.69
N ASP A 213 -15.31 8.89 25.99
CA ASP A 213 -14.04 8.51 26.62
C ASP A 213 -13.09 9.72 26.63
N ASP A 214 -12.70 10.07 27.86
CA ASP A 214 -12.03 11.28 28.30
C ASP A 214 -10.52 11.22 28.00
N ASP A 215 -10.16 10.93 26.75
CA ASP A 215 -8.77 10.93 26.31
C ASP A 215 -8.50 12.11 25.34
N GLU A 216 -7.62 12.98 25.82
CA GLU A 216 -7.03 14.11 25.13
C GLU A 216 -6.19 13.65 23.93
N TYR A 217 -6.83 13.40 22.79
CA TYR A 217 -6.17 13.42 21.49
C TYR A 217 -6.74 14.58 20.66
N GLU A 218 -5.87 15.45 20.18
CA GLU A 218 -6.24 16.67 19.47
C GLU A 218 -7.11 16.35 18.24
N THR A 219 -8.41 16.66 18.36
CA THR A 219 -9.34 16.90 17.26
C THR A 219 -8.62 17.64 16.14
N TRP A 220 -8.46 17.02 14.97
CA TRP A 220 -7.93 17.71 13.81
C TRP A 220 -8.87 18.87 13.47
N PRO A 221 -8.35 20.09 13.18
CA PRO A 221 -9.21 21.21 12.90
C PRO A 221 -10.01 20.92 11.63
N THR A 222 -11.34 20.91 11.76
CA THR A 222 -12.24 20.91 10.61
C THR A 222 -12.00 22.21 9.86
N VAL A 223 -11.27 22.14 8.74
CA VAL A 223 -11.00 23.31 7.91
C VAL A 223 -12.33 23.72 7.27
N ASN A 224 -12.91 24.81 7.75
CA ASN A 224 -14.12 25.37 7.17
C ASN A 224 -13.77 25.86 5.76
N PRO A 225 -14.47 25.43 4.70
CA PRO A 225 -14.19 25.87 3.33
C PRO A 225 -14.29 27.39 3.12
N ALA A 226 -14.83 28.13 4.09
CA ALA A 226 -14.89 29.58 4.09
C ALA A 226 -13.64 30.29 4.63
N ASP A 227 -12.65 29.56 5.17
CA ASP A 227 -11.39 30.13 5.72
C ASP A 227 -10.24 30.19 4.70
N PHE A 228 -10.45 29.73 3.46
CA PHE A 228 -9.58 30.09 2.35
C PHE A 228 -9.95 31.50 1.86
N ASP A 229 -9.39 32.51 2.52
CA ASP A 229 -9.37 33.85 1.97
C ASP A 229 -8.61 33.79 0.63
N GLU A 230 -9.28 34.23 -0.44
CA GLU A 230 -8.78 34.28 -1.81
C GLU A 230 -7.44 35.04 -1.81
N ALA A 231 -6.33 34.33 -1.98
CA ALA A 231 -5.01 34.94 -2.04
C ALA A 231 -5.01 35.99 -3.15
N THR A 232 -5.00 37.26 -2.76
CA THR A 232 -4.96 38.35 -3.71
C THR A 232 -3.58 38.37 -4.39
N ASP A 233 -3.54 38.75 -5.67
CA ASP A 233 -2.32 38.79 -6.51
C ASP A 233 -1.12 39.55 -5.86
N ASP A 234 -1.35 40.35 -4.83
CA ASP A 234 -0.33 41.06 -4.05
C ASP A 234 0.49 40.14 -3.11
N ASP A 235 -0.05 39.02 -2.63
CA ASP A 235 0.65 38.11 -1.71
C ASP A 235 1.65 37.21 -2.44
N VAL A 236 1.37 36.84 -3.68
CA VAL A 236 2.27 36.04 -4.53
C VAL A 236 3.50 36.85 -4.94
N ALA A 237 3.36 38.17 -5.13
CA ALA A 237 4.47 39.04 -5.52
C ALA A 237 5.53 39.21 -4.41
N ARG A 238 5.17 39.03 -3.13
CA ARG A 238 6.12 39.17 -2.00
C ARG A 238 7.04 37.97 -1.81
N VAL A 239 6.68 36.79 -2.32
CA VAL A 239 7.47 35.56 -2.15
C VAL A 239 8.63 35.47 -3.16
N LEU A 240 8.59 36.24 -4.25
CA LEU A 240 9.58 36.15 -5.33
C LEU A 240 10.73 37.18 -5.27
N GLU A 241 10.83 37.99 -4.21
CA GLU A 241 11.91 38.98 -4.05
C GLU A 241 12.84 38.76 -2.84
N ASN A 242 12.93 37.55 -2.27
CA ASN A 242 13.89 37.29 -1.20
C ASN A 242 14.70 36.00 -1.36
#